data_AF-A0A2T4X6C9-F1
#
_entry.id   AF-A0A2T4X6C9-F1
#
_cell.length_a   1.000
_cell.length_b   1.000
_cell.length_c   1.000
_cell.angle_alpha   90.00
_cell.angle_beta   90.00
_cell.angle_gamma   90.00
#
_symmetry.space_group_name_H-M   'P 1'
#
loop_
_entity.id
_entity.type
_entity.pdbx_description
1 polymer ?
#
loop_
_entity_poly.entity_id
_entity_poly.type
_entity_poly.pdbx_seq_one_letter_code
_entity_poly.pdbx_strand_id
1 'polypeptide(L)'
;MYQSLSSSLQRSAYHWHTFSVVDNGIGIPQEQTAAVFQRFTRLHTDNQYDGSGLGLATCKQIIQRCGGDIWFDSQLGQGTTFYFRLPIAPIEMILHNAGKRASLISKKQDGLLFFKAIRAAFM
;
A
#
# COMPACT_ATOMS: atom_id res chain seq x y z
N MET A 1 27.58 -43.82 -0.34
CA MET A 1 27.84 -43.03 -1.56
C MET A 1 26.53 -42.48 -2.09
N TYR A 2 26.04 -41.37 -1.53
CA TYR A 2 25.07 -40.50 -2.21
C TYR A 2 25.62 -39.09 -2.12
N GLN A 3 26.23 -38.64 -3.21
CA GLN A 3 26.52 -37.23 -3.45
C GLN A 3 25.42 -36.69 -4.35
N SER A 4 24.66 -35.71 -3.86
CA SER A 4 24.58 -34.39 -4.50
C SER A 4 23.62 -33.49 -3.70
N LEU A 5 24.22 -32.59 -2.93
CA LEU A 5 23.56 -31.42 -2.38
C LEU A 5 23.19 -30.47 -3.54
N SER A 6 21.93 -30.46 -3.99
CA SER A 6 21.48 -29.46 -4.96
C SER A 6 21.05 -28.19 -4.22
N SER A 7 21.93 -27.18 -4.28
CA SER A 7 21.69 -25.74 -4.08
C SER A 7 20.75 -25.37 -2.93
N SER A 8 21.35 -25.01 -1.79
CA SER A 8 20.76 -24.27 -0.69
C SER A 8 19.72 -23.26 -1.17
N LEU A 9 18.44 -23.54 -0.89
CA LEU A 9 17.36 -22.56 -0.92
C LEU A 9 17.67 -21.47 0.10
N GLN A 10 18.51 -20.50 -0.27
CA GLN A 10 18.59 -19.25 0.49
C GLN A 10 17.35 -18.45 0.10
N ARG A 11 16.20 -18.87 0.64
CA ARG A 11 15.02 -18.01 0.73
C ARG A 11 15.45 -16.83 1.58
N SER A 12 15.94 -15.78 0.95
CA SER A 12 16.14 -14.51 1.63
C SER A 12 14.76 -14.08 2.11
N ALA A 13 14.51 -14.21 3.42
CA ALA A 13 13.23 -13.83 4.00
C ALA A 13 13.05 -12.32 3.76
N TYR A 14 12.00 -11.96 3.02
CA TYR A 14 11.62 -10.56 2.90
C TYR A 14 11.30 -10.03 4.31
N HIS A 15 11.85 -8.87 4.65
CA HIS A 15 11.41 -8.14 5.83
C HIS A 15 10.14 -7.37 5.48
N TRP A 16 9.26 -7.15 6.45
CA TRP A 16 8.08 -6.32 6.26
C TRP A 16 8.29 -4.96 6.92
N HIS A 17 7.87 -3.90 6.26
CA HIS A 17 7.79 -2.58 6.87
C HIS A 17 6.37 -2.07 6.80
N THR A 18 5.85 -1.65 7.95
CA THR A 18 4.48 -1.17 8.12
C THR A 18 4.50 0.35 8.25
N PHE A 19 3.60 0.99 7.52
CA PHE A 19 3.34 2.41 7.56
C PHE A 19 1.92 2.63 8.10
N SER A 20 1.71 3.79 8.74
CA SER A 20 0.39 4.22 9.20
C SER A 20 0.12 5.66 8.77
N VAL A 21 -1.13 5.94 8.40
CA VAL A 21 -1.64 7.29 8.11
C VAL A 21 -2.86 7.50 8.97
N VAL A 22 -2.83 8.52 9.82
CA VAL A 22 -3.94 8.90 10.69
C VAL A 22 -4.68 10.06 10.05
N ASP A 23 -5.98 9.91 9.87
CA ASP A 23 -6.90 11.02 9.59
C ASP A 23 -7.75 11.33 10.82
N ASN A 24 -8.25 12.55 10.86
CA ASN A 24 -9.16 13.07 11.86
C ASN A 24 -10.56 13.31 11.28
N GLY A 25 -10.94 12.54 10.27
CA GLY A 25 -12.25 12.62 9.64
C GLY A 25 -13.36 12.09 10.55
N ILE A 26 -14.58 11.95 10.01
CA ILE A 26 -15.72 11.49 10.80
C ILE A 26 -15.69 9.99 11.12
N GLY A 27 -14.68 9.25 10.66
CA GLY A 27 -14.59 7.80 10.77
C GLY A 27 -15.50 7.06 9.78
N ILE A 28 -15.37 5.73 9.76
CA ILE A 28 -16.01 4.83 8.81
C ILE A 28 -16.99 3.93 9.58
N PRO A 29 -18.29 3.94 9.23
CA PRO A 29 -19.26 3.02 9.82
C PRO A 29 -18.90 1.56 9.52
N GLN A 30 -19.16 0.67 10.48
CA GLN A 30 -18.86 -0.77 10.33
C GLN A 30 -19.54 -1.41 9.11
N GLU A 31 -20.72 -0.93 8.75
CA GLU A 31 -21.48 -1.38 7.57
C GLU A 31 -20.76 -1.06 6.25
N GLN A 32 -19.93 -0.02 6.23
CA GLN A 32 -19.21 0.43 5.04
C GLN A 32 -17.79 -0.13 4.94
N THR A 33 -17.31 -0.85 5.98
CA THR A 33 -15.93 -1.38 6.04
C THR A 33 -15.56 -2.22 4.82
N ALA A 34 -16.49 -3.02 4.30
CA ALA A 34 -16.28 -3.87 3.12
C ALA A 34 -16.17 -3.08 1.80
N ALA A 35 -16.72 -1.86 1.77
CA ALA A 35 -16.83 -1.04 0.57
C ALA A 35 -15.71 0.01 0.44
N VAL A 36 -14.94 0.27 1.50
CA VAL A 36 -13.88 1.30 1.58
C VAL A 36 -12.87 1.26 0.42
N PHE A 37 -12.53 0.06 -0.06
CA PHE A 37 -11.58 -0.12 -1.15
C PHE A 37 -12.22 -0.40 -2.52
N GLN A 38 -13.55 -0.31 -2.62
CA GLN A 38 -14.24 -0.45 -3.89
C GLN A 38 -14.12 0.84 -4.71
N ARG A 39 -14.04 0.70 -6.03
CA ARG A 39 -13.94 1.85 -6.94
C ARG A 39 -15.29 2.57 -6.98
N PHE A 40 -15.23 3.90 -7.02
CA PHE A 40 -16.40 4.79 -7.07
C PHE A 40 -17.28 4.75 -5.82
N THR A 41 -16.82 4.09 -4.76
CA THR A 41 -17.48 4.15 -3.46
C THR A 41 -17.05 5.44 -2.75
N ARG A 42 -18.04 6.27 -2.41
CA ARG A 42 -17.87 7.41 -1.52
C ARG A 42 -18.45 7.01 -0.17
N LEU A 43 -17.64 7.13 0.89
CA LEU A 43 -18.08 6.78 2.25
C LEU A 43 -19.00 7.85 2.86
N HIS A 44 -19.00 9.04 2.27
CA HIS A 44 -19.88 10.15 2.62
C HIS A 44 -20.63 10.59 1.37
N THR A 45 -21.96 10.50 1.45
CA THR A 45 -22.89 10.89 0.38
C THR A 45 -23.11 12.40 0.36
N ASP A 46 -22.82 13.08 1.47
CA ASP A 46 -22.99 14.52 1.59
C ASP A 46 -21.95 15.25 0.77
N ASN A 47 -22.41 16.27 0.05
CA ASN A 47 -21.64 17.09 -0.88
C ASN A 47 -20.55 17.95 -0.19
N GLN A 48 -20.22 17.65 1.07
CA GLN A 48 -19.20 18.34 1.87
C GLN A 48 -17.77 17.94 1.50
N TYR A 49 -17.57 16.76 0.89
CA TYR A 49 -16.24 16.27 0.51
C TYR A 49 -16.18 15.92 -0.97
N ASP A 50 -15.37 16.69 -1.71
CA ASP A 50 -15.11 16.45 -3.13
C ASP A 50 -14.27 15.17 -3.31
N GLY A 51 -14.64 14.32 -4.27
CA GLY A 51 -13.87 13.12 -4.56
C GLY A 51 -14.59 12.10 -5.45
N SER A 52 -13.82 11.42 -6.30
CA SER A 52 -14.34 10.40 -7.23
C SER A 52 -14.49 8.99 -6.64
N GLY A 53 -14.12 8.79 -5.37
CA GLY A 53 -14.10 7.46 -4.75
C GLY A 53 -13.04 6.51 -5.34
N LEU A 54 -11.99 7.05 -5.97
CA LEU A 54 -10.91 6.24 -6.58
C LEU A 54 -9.64 6.14 -5.73
N GLY A 55 -9.45 7.04 -4.75
CA GLY A 55 -8.21 7.15 -3.98
C GLY A 55 -7.82 5.86 -3.28
N LEU A 56 -8.66 5.38 -2.36
CA LEU A 56 -8.40 4.17 -1.57
C LEU A 56 -8.33 2.90 -2.43
N ALA A 57 -9.19 2.78 -3.44
CA ALA A 57 -9.12 1.69 -4.40
C ALA A 57 -7.77 1.67 -5.14
N THR A 58 -7.25 2.84 -5.52
CA THR A 58 -5.94 2.98 -6.17
C THR A 58 -4.81 2.62 -5.21
N CYS A 59 -4.87 3.09 -3.96
CA CYS A 59 -3.90 2.72 -2.92
C CYS A 59 -3.83 1.20 -2.74
N LYS A 60 -4.98 0.52 -2.61
CA LYS A 60 -5.03 -0.95 -2.51
C LYS A 60 -4.39 -1.61 -3.73
N GLN A 61 -4.68 -1.13 -4.94
CA GLN A 61 -4.10 -1.69 -6.16
C GLN A 61 -2.57 -1.52 -6.23
N ILE A 62 -2.04 -0.34 -5.86
CA ILE A 62 -0.60 -0.10 -5.82
C ILE A 62 0.07 -1.03 -4.80
N ILE A 63 -0.46 -1.08 -3.58
CA ILE A 63 0.11 -1.87 -2.48
C ILE A 63 0.09 -3.37 -2.82
N GLN A 64 -1.02 -3.88 -3.36
CA GLN A 64 -1.11 -5.27 -3.81
C GLN A 64 -0.12 -5.59 -4.94
N ARG A 65 0.09 -4.67 -5.90
CA ARG A 65 1.09 -4.82 -6.97
C ARG A 65 2.52 -4.81 -6.42
N CYS A 66 2.76 -4.15 -5.30
CA CYS A 66 4.03 -4.19 -4.58
C CYS A 66 4.17 -5.45 -3.68
N GLY A 67 3.20 -6.37 -3.69
CA GLY A 67 3.20 -7.56 -2.84
C GLY A 67 2.88 -7.27 -1.37
N GLY A 68 2.26 -6.12 -1.10
CA GLY A 68 1.89 -5.68 0.24
C GLY A 68 0.43 -5.87 0.59
N ASP A 69 0.11 -5.50 1.84
CA ASP A 69 -1.25 -5.52 2.39
C ASP A 69 -1.65 -4.13 2.90
N ILE A 70 -2.94 -3.81 2.86
CA ILE A 70 -3.54 -2.58 3.38
C ILE A 70 -4.77 -2.92 4.23
N TRP A 71 -4.93 -2.26 5.37
CA TRP A 71 -6.06 -2.37 6.29
C TRP A 71 -6.26 -1.04 7.02
N PHE A 72 -7.25 -0.96 7.90
CA PHE A 72 -7.53 0.25 8.67
C PHE A 72 -8.23 -0.09 9.98
N ASP A 73 -8.07 0.79 10.96
CA ASP A 73 -8.85 0.86 12.18
C ASP A 73 -9.60 2.18 12.19
N SER A 74 -10.93 2.15 12.36
CA SER A 74 -11.76 3.35 12.32
C SER A 74 -12.78 3.33 13.44
N GLN A 75 -13.08 4.52 13.97
CA GLN A 75 -14.19 4.71 14.88
C GLN A 75 -14.97 5.96 14.47
N LEU A 76 -16.30 5.82 14.39
CA LEU A 76 -17.18 6.92 14.05
C LEU A 76 -17.01 8.09 15.04
N GLY A 77 -16.83 9.29 14.51
CA GLY A 77 -16.55 10.52 15.26
C GLY A 77 -15.11 10.68 15.76
N GLN A 78 -14.21 9.71 15.54
CA GLN A 78 -12.83 9.74 16.02
C GLN A 78 -11.78 9.71 14.91
N GLY A 79 -12.19 9.51 13.65
CA GLY A 79 -11.29 9.38 12.50
C GLY A 79 -10.92 7.94 12.17
N THR A 80 -9.96 7.80 11.28
CA THR A 80 -9.46 6.50 10.83
C THR A 80 -7.93 6.48 10.80
N THR A 81 -7.35 5.33 11.16
CA THR A 81 -5.95 5.04 10.89
C THR A 81 -5.86 3.97 9.82
N PHE A 82 -5.25 4.32 8.70
CA PHE A 82 -4.95 3.38 7.62
C PHE A 82 -3.54 2.85 7.77
N TYR A 83 -3.41 1.54 7.64
CA TYR A 83 -2.14 0.84 7.73
C TYR A 83 -1.85 0.13 6.42
N PHE A 84 -0.58 0.10 6.03
CA PHE A 84 -0.16 -0.80 4.97
C PHE A 84 1.26 -1.28 5.22
N ARG A 85 1.58 -2.47 4.71
CA ARG A 85 2.92 -3.03 4.77
C ARG A 85 3.42 -3.43 3.41
N LEU A 86 4.72 -3.26 3.19
CA LEU A 86 5.40 -3.67 1.96
C LEU A 86 6.54 -4.64 2.28
N PRO A 87 6.81 -5.63 1.43
CA PRO A 87 8.00 -6.45 1.53
C PRO A 87 9.24 -5.63 1.12
N ILE A 88 10.25 -5.63 1.98
CA ILE A 88 11.56 -5.03 1.72
C ILE A 88 12.49 -6.13 1.21
N ALA A 89 12.96 -5.94 -0.02
CA ALA A 89 13.99 -6.79 -0.58
C ALA A 89 15.30 -6.60 0.21
N PRO A 90 16.02 -7.68 0.53
CA PRO A 90 17.37 -7.61 1.06
C PRO A 90 18.26 -6.75 0.17
N ILE A 91 19.19 -6.00 0.78
CA ILE A 91 20.12 -5.12 0.06
C ILE A 91 20.91 -5.90 -0.99
N GLU A 92 21.26 -7.16 -0.71
CA GLU A 92 21.98 -8.04 -1.62
C GLU A 92 21.19 -8.28 -2.92
N MET A 93 19.86 -8.41 -2.83
CA MET A 93 18.98 -8.51 -3.99
C MET A 93 18.89 -7.19 -4.76
N ILE A 94 18.91 -6.06 -4.06
CA ILE A 94 18.87 -4.73 -4.70
C ILE A 94 20.17 -4.50 -5.48
N LEU A 95 21.32 -4.77 -4.87
CA LEU A 95 22.65 -4.59 -5.46
C LEU A 95 22.88 -5.53 -6.66
N HIS A 96 22.44 -6.79 -6.58
CA HIS A 96 22.52 -7.73 -7.70
C HIS A 96 21.70 -7.26 -8.93
N ASN A 97 20.57 -6.60 -8.70
CA ASN A 97 19.70 -6.09 -9.75
C ASN A 97 20.08 -4.68 -10.24
N ALA A 98 20.88 -3.93 -9.48
CA ALA A 98 21.25 -2.54 -9.80
C ALA A 98 22.03 -2.42 -11.12
N GLY A 99 22.89 -3.40 -11.44
CA GLY A 99 23.63 -3.46 -12.71
C GLY A 99 22.74 -3.60 -13.97
N LYS A 100 21.46 -3.97 -13.81
CA LYS A 100 20.48 -4.10 -14.90
C LYS A 100 19.44 -2.96 -14.92
N ARG A 101 19.50 -2.01 -13.97
CA ARG A 101 18.41 -1.05 -13.67
C ARG A 101 18.73 0.43 -13.85
N ALA A 102 19.86 0.78 -14.48
CA ALA A 102 20.15 2.18 -14.83
C ALA A 102 19.06 2.83 -15.71
N SER A 103 18.17 2.05 -16.36
CA SER A 103 17.03 2.55 -17.14
C SER A 103 15.72 2.75 -16.37
N LEU A 104 15.62 2.32 -15.10
CA LEU A 104 14.35 2.31 -14.35
C LEU A 104 14.19 3.46 -13.33
N ILE A 105 15.21 4.29 -13.16
CA ILE A 105 15.19 5.49 -12.29
C ILE A 105 14.39 6.65 -12.95
N SER A 106 13.67 6.39 -14.05
CA SER A 106 12.73 7.35 -14.66
C SER A 106 11.34 7.35 -13.99
N LYS A 107 11.02 6.43 -13.08
CA LYS A 107 9.68 6.34 -12.45
C LYS A 107 9.50 7.19 -11.18
N LYS A 108 10.04 8.41 -11.19
CA LYS A 108 9.82 9.42 -10.11
C LYS A 108 8.33 9.77 -9.93
N GLN A 109 7.49 9.49 -10.95
CA GLN A 109 6.04 9.71 -10.93
C GLN A 109 5.25 8.67 -10.13
N ASP A 110 5.68 7.40 -10.03
CA ASP A 110 4.90 6.35 -9.35
C ASP A 110 4.86 6.57 -7.82
N GLY A 111 5.98 6.99 -7.22
CA GLY A 111 6.05 7.37 -5.81
C GLY A 111 5.29 8.68 -5.51
N LEU A 112 5.37 9.66 -6.42
CA LEU A 112 4.63 10.92 -6.27
C LEU A 112 3.10 10.70 -6.38
N LEU A 113 2.66 9.79 -7.27
CA LEU A 113 1.26 9.37 -7.38
C LEU A 113 0.79 8.66 -6.11
N PHE A 114 1.64 7.85 -5.46
CA PHE A 114 1.29 7.20 -4.19
C PHE A 114 1.08 8.22 -3.06
N PHE A 115 2.01 9.17 -2.87
CA PHE A 115 1.84 10.21 -1.85
C PHE A 115 0.68 11.16 -2.18
N LYS A 116 0.42 11.43 -3.47
CA LYS A 116 -0.76 12.20 -3.90
C LYS A 116 -2.07 11.43 -3.69
N ALA A 117 -2.10 10.13 -3.94
CA ALA A 117 -3.27 9.28 -3.72
C ALA A 117 -3.58 9.13 -2.22
N ILE A 118 -2.55 8.98 -1.39
CA ILE A 118 -2.68 9.04 0.08
C ILE A 118 -3.24 10.39 0.49
N ARG A 119 -2.63 11.49 0.05
CA ARG A 119 -3.10 12.83 0.42
C ARG A 119 -4.53 13.13 -0.06
N ALA A 120 -4.94 12.64 -1.23
CA ALA A 120 -6.29 12.80 -1.76
C ALA A 120 -7.32 11.83 -1.15
N ALA A 121 -6.89 10.77 -0.46
CA ALA A 121 -7.77 9.83 0.22
C ALA A 121 -8.06 10.24 1.68
N PHE A 122 -7.24 11.12 2.26
CA PHE A 122 -7.26 11.48 3.69
C PHE A 122 -7.38 12.99 3.96
N MET A 123 -7.76 13.78 2.95
CA MET A 123 -8.17 15.20 3.07
C MET A 123 -9.58 15.34 2.53
#